data_AF-A0A0F3R9Q6-F1
#
_entry.id   AF-A0A0F3R9Q6-F1
#
_cell.length_a   1.000
_cell.length_b   1.000
_cell.length_c   1.000
_cell.angle_alpha   90.00
_cell.angle_beta   90.00
_cell.angle_gamma   90.00
#
_symmetry.space_group_name_H-M   'P 1'
#
loop_
_entity.id
_entity.type
_entity.pdbx_description
1 polymer ?
#
loop_
_entity_poly.entity_id
_entity_poly.type
_entity_poly.pdbx_seq_one_letter_code
_entity_poly.pdbx_strand_id
1 'polypeptide(L)' 'MQHCMIWVGRTEAAPNFADHEMPDPDKINRLGSWSGLMTQSNHKSPPDITPTQGDLKTANLFGKRIVEITKKFKG' A
#
# COMPACT_ATOMS: atom_id res chain seq x y z
N MET A 1 15.35 -14.47 0.38
CA MET A 1 15.63 -13.37 1.33
C MET A 1 17.13 -13.31 1.56
N GLN A 2 17.88 -12.47 0.83
CA GLN A 2 19.35 -12.46 0.88
C GLN A 2 19.95 -11.91 2.19
N HIS A 3 19.20 -11.11 2.95
CA HIS A 3 19.68 -10.47 4.18
C HIS A 3 19.10 -11.08 5.48
N CYS A 4 18.47 -12.26 5.41
CA CYS A 4 17.83 -12.90 6.57
C CYS A 4 16.83 -12.00 7.34
N MET A 5 16.26 -10.99 6.67
CA MET A 5 15.25 -10.10 7.26
C MET A 5 13.87 -10.74 7.26
N ILE A 6 12.99 -10.28 8.14
CA ILE A 6 11.58 -10.67 8.15
C ILE A 6 10.80 -9.74 7.22
N TRP A 7 10.13 -10.31 6.22
CA TRP A 7 9.27 -9.55 5.32
C TRP A 7 7.90 -9.28 5.95
N VAL A 8 7.46 -8.02 5.97
CA VAL A 8 6.14 -7.62 6.50
C VAL A 8 5.24 -7.23 5.33
N GLY A 9 4.24 -8.08 5.05
CA GLY A 9 3.19 -7.77 4.08
C GLY A 9 2.11 -6.83 4.65
N ARG A 10 1.20 -6.38 3.78
CA ARG A 10 0.06 -5.53 4.15
C ARG A 10 -1.12 -6.34 4.72
N THR A 11 -2.04 -5.69 5.44
CA THR A 11 -3.27 -6.29 5.99
C THR A 11 -4.56 -5.86 5.33
N GLU A 12 -4.62 -4.65 4.78
CA GLU A 12 -5.85 -4.09 4.23
C GLU A 12 -6.15 -4.76 2.89
N ALA A 13 -7.36 -5.30 2.73
CA ALA A 13 -7.81 -5.83 1.44
C ALA A 13 -7.99 -4.70 0.41
N ALA A 14 -8.01 -5.07 -0.87
CA ALA A 14 -8.44 -4.17 -1.91
C ALA A 14 -9.90 -3.72 -1.68
N PRO A 15 -10.28 -2.51 -2.11
CA PRO A 15 -11.68 -2.12 -2.12
C PRO A 15 -12.46 -3.03 -3.09
N ASN A 16 -13.74 -3.26 -2.82
CA ASN A 16 -14.63 -3.85 -3.83
C ASN A 16 -14.95 -2.78 -4.89
N PHE A 17 -14.86 -3.15 -6.16
CA PHE A 17 -15.30 -2.36 -7.30
C PHE A 17 -15.88 -3.31 -8.35
N ALA A 18 -16.77 -2.79 -9.21
CA ALA A 18 -17.42 -3.63 -10.22
C ALA A 18 -16.41 -4.07 -11.30
N ASP A 19 -16.72 -5.15 -12.00
CA ASP A 19 -15.91 -5.61 -13.13
C ASP A 19 -15.78 -4.49 -14.17
N HIS A 20 -14.55 -4.30 -14.65
CA HIS A 20 -14.16 -3.26 -15.62
C HIS A 20 -14.18 -1.80 -15.12
N GLU A 21 -14.38 -1.55 -13.83
CA GLU A 21 -14.19 -0.21 -13.26
C GLU A 21 -12.73 0.05 -12.84
N MET A 22 -12.29 1.30 -13.01
CA MET A 22 -11.03 1.75 -12.45
C MET A 22 -11.18 1.87 -10.93
N PRO A 23 -10.23 1.33 -10.13
CA PRO A 23 -10.26 1.51 -8.69
C PRO A 23 -10.24 2.99 -8.32
N ASP A 24 -11.14 3.41 -7.43
CA ASP A 24 -11.18 4.79 -6.92
C ASP A 24 -9.80 5.17 -6.34
N PRO A 25 -9.16 6.23 -6.87
CA PRO A 25 -7.80 6.60 -6.47
C PRO A 25 -7.65 6.95 -4.99
N ASP A 26 -8.75 7.30 -4.30
CA ASP A 26 -8.73 7.67 -2.90
C ASP A 26 -8.99 6.50 -1.94
N LYS A 27 -9.20 5.30 -2.48
CA LYS A 27 -9.38 4.08 -1.68
C LYS A 27 -8.05 3.52 -1.20
N ILE A 28 -8.10 2.96 0.01
CA ILE A 28 -6.97 2.27 0.62
C ILE A 28 -6.70 0.98 -0.15
N ASN A 29 -5.43 0.69 -0.42
CA ASN A 29 -4.98 -0.50 -1.16
C ASN A 29 -5.72 -0.72 -2.49
N ARG A 30 -5.96 0.35 -3.25
CA ARG A 30 -6.64 0.28 -4.57
C ARG A 30 -5.98 -0.67 -5.58
N LEU A 31 -4.68 -0.95 -5.43
CA LEU A 31 -3.91 -1.87 -6.27
C LEU A 31 -3.91 -3.32 -5.73
N GLY A 32 -4.55 -3.57 -4.58
CA GLY A 32 -4.74 -4.91 -4.03
C GLY A 32 -3.45 -5.65 -3.67
N SER A 33 -2.38 -4.94 -3.34
CA SER A 33 -1.12 -5.58 -2.99
C SER A 33 -1.14 -6.16 -1.58
N TRP A 34 -0.72 -7.41 -1.46
CA TRP A 34 -0.48 -8.08 -0.18
C TRP A 34 0.99 -8.11 0.20
N SER A 35 1.89 -8.06 -0.79
CA SER A 35 3.34 -8.13 -0.54
C SER A 35 3.88 -6.85 0.09
N GLY A 36 3.28 -5.68 -0.16
CA GLY A 36 3.71 -4.43 0.46
C GLY A 36 2.96 -3.21 -0.05
N LEU A 37 3.56 -2.03 0.09
CA LEU A 37 3.05 -0.81 -0.52
C LEU A 37 3.27 -0.83 -2.04
N MET A 38 2.18 -0.75 -2.79
CA MET A 38 2.19 -0.43 -4.22
C MET A 38 1.39 0.84 -4.45
N THR A 39 1.90 1.67 -5.35
CA THR A 39 1.24 2.88 -5.87
C THR A 39 1.47 2.91 -7.38
N GLN A 40 0.68 3.67 -8.11
CA GLN A 40 0.78 3.74 -9.57
C GLN A 40 0.87 5.19 -10.01
N SER A 41 1.89 5.49 -10.82
CA SER A 41 2.05 6.73 -11.55
C SER A 41 1.92 6.46 -13.03
N ASN A 42 1.14 7.27 -13.74
CA ASN A 42 0.97 7.15 -15.17
C ASN A 42 2.04 7.95 -15.91
N HIS A 43 2.56 7.41 -17.02
CA HIS A 43 3.64 8.03 -17.79
C HIS A 43 3.32 9.46 -18.29
N LYS A 44 2.04 9.78 -18.51
CA LYS A 44 1.59 11.10 -19.00
C LYS A 44 1.04 12.02 -17.90
N SER A 45 1.12 11.62 -16.63
CA SER A 45 0.60 12.42 -15.51
C SER A 45 1.73 13.25 -14.87
N PRO A 46 1.51 14.54 -14.58
CA PRO A 46 2.49 15.33 -13.84
C PRO A 46 2.61 14.87 -12.37
N PRO A 47 3.74 15.16 -11.70
CA PRO A 47 4.08 14.59 -10.39
C PRO A 47 3.19 15.07 -9.23
N ASP A 48 2.39 16.12 -9.43
CA ASP A 48 1.42 16.62 -8.46
C ASP A 48 0.15 15.76 -8.35
N ILE A 49 -0.10 14.85 -9.31
CA ILE A 49 -1.29 13.97 -9.30
C ILE A 49 -1.07 12.72 -8.43
N THR A 50 0.15 12.18 -8.40
CA THR A 50 0.47 10.94 -7.68
C THR A 50 1.65 11.13 -6.74
N PRO A 51 1.65 10.52 -5.55
CA PRO A 51 0.67 9.57 -5.03
C PRO A 51 -0.65 10.22 -4.64
N THR A 52 -1.76 9.52 -4.86
CA THR A 52 -3.10 9.99 -4.51
C THR A 52 -3.33 9.97 -2.99
N GLN A 53 -4.45 10.53 -2.52
CA GLN A 53 -4.78 10.48 -1.09
C GLN A 53 -4.97 9.04 -0.59
N GLY A 54 -5.53 8.16 -1.42
CA GLY A 54 -5.63 6.73 -1.14
C GLY A 54 -4.26 6.09 -0.97
N ASP A 55 -3.34 6.34 -1.91
CA ASP A 55 -1.96 5.85 -1.88
C ASP A 55 -1.21 6.34 -0.62
N LEU A 56 -1.38 7.61 -0.24
CA LEU A 56 -0.78 8.20 0.97
C LEU A 56 -1.33 7.58 2.27
N LYS A 57 -2.65 7.41 2.39
CA LYS A 57 -3.27 6.73 3.54
C LYS A 57 -2.79 5.28 3.65
N THR A 58 -2.70 4.62 2.50
CA THR A 58 -2.21 3.26 2.33
C THR A 58 -0.74 3.10 2.76
N ALA A 59 0.10 4.09 2.46
CA ALA A 59 1.49 4.15 2.93
C ALA A 59 1.58 4.34 4.46
N ASN A 60 0.76 5.23 5.02
CA ASN A 60 0.72 5.48 6.47
C ASN A 60 0.32 4.22 7.25
N LEU A 61 -0.73 3.51 6.81
CA LEU A 61 -1.16 2.26 7.45
C LEU A 61 -0.10 1.16 7.36
N PHE A 62 0.57 1.05 6.21
CA PHE A 62 1.66 0.09 6.04
C PHE A 62 2.85 0.40 6.94
N GLY A 63 3.24 1.67 7.05
CA GLY A 63 4.29 2.11 7.99
C GLY A 63 3.92 1.81 9.45
N LYS A 64 2.68 2.11 9.85
CA LYS A 64 2.16 1.76 11.18
C LYS A 64 2.29 0.26 11.46
N ARG A 65 1.91 -0.59 10.49
CA ARG A 65 2.03 -2.04 10.61
C ARG A 65 3.48 -2.50 10.76
N ILE A 66 4.42 -1.93 9.98
CA ILE A 66 5.85 -2.26 10.13
C ILE A 66 6.28 -1.97 11.57
N VAL A 67 5.97 -0.79 12.11
CA VAL A 67 6.31 -0.42 13.50
C VAL A 67 5.70 -1.39 14.51
N GLU A 68 4.42 -1.74 14.35
CA GLU A 68 3.73 -2.68 15.25
C GLU A 68 4.37 -4.06 15.23
N ILE A 69 4.69 -4.59 14.05
CA ILE A 69 5.35 -5.89 13.92
C ILE A 69 6.76 -5.83 14.51
N THR A 70 7.55 -4.80 14.20
CA THR A 70 8.89 -4.61 14.78
C THR A 70 8.84 -4.58 16.31
N LYS A 71 7.85 -3.91 16.91
CA LYS A 71 7.67 -3.88 18.38
C LYS A 71 7.40 -5.26 18.99
N LYS A 72 6.73 -6.18 18.28
CA LYS A 72 6.50 -7.56 18.77
C LYS A 72 7.77 -8.40 18.86
N PHE A 73 8.83 -8.01 18.13
CA PHE A 73 10.14 -8.66 18.20
C PHE A 73 11.10 -7.97 19.17
N LYS A 74 10.70 -6.85 19.80
CA LYS A 74 11.41 -6.30 20.95
C LYS A 74 10.90 -6.99 22.21
N GLY A 75 11.79 -7.75 22.86
CA GLY A 75 11.60 -8.19 24.24
C GLY A 75 11.64 -7.04 25.22
#